data_AF-A0A3C0GH26-F1
#
_entry.id   AF-A0A3C0GH26-F1
#
_cell.length_a   1.000
_cell.length_b   1.000
_cell.length_c   1.000
_cell.angle_alpha   90.00
_cell.angle_beta   90.00
_cell.angle_gamma   90.00
#
_symmetry.space_group_name_H-M   'P 1'
#
loop_
_entity.id
_entity.type
_entity.pdbx_description
1 polymer ?
#
loop_
_entity_poly.entity_id
_entity_poly.type
_entity_poly.pdbx_seq_one_letter_code
_entity_poly.pdbx_strand_id
1 'polypeptide(L)'
;MLTFKDFIDEEIEEGKGAISIKTRIGRKLSAIKSSGKRKAGAKRFKKRKADAKRISMRAGKQTRKDLFKRFAKGKPKSKMSAAQKRSIEARVDKLTSIAARMKRRLIPVKRKADLRR
;
A
#
# COMPACT_ATOMS: atom_id res chain seq x y z
N MET A 1 11.68 8.70 -43.99
CA MET A 1 11.12 10.01 -43.56
C MET A 1 10.61 9.84 -42.14
N LEU A 2 11.20 10.55 -41.17
CA LEU A 2 10.64 10.66 -39.82
C LEU A 2 9.38 11.53 -39.88
N THR A 3 8.32 11.15 -39.17
CA THR A 3 7.09 11.95 -39.15
C THR A 3 7.25 13.10 -38.17
N PHE A 4 6.54 14.22 -38.38
CA PHE A 4 6.58 15.40 -37.48
C PHE A 4 6.27 15.07 -36.01
N LYS A 5 5.61 13.93 -35.77
CA LYS A 5 5.33 13.41 -34.43
C LYS A 5 6.56 12.83 -33.75
N ASP A 6 7.42 12.18 -34.52
CA ASP A 6 8.68 11.59 -34.05
C ASP A 6 9.69 12.70 -33.68
N PHE A 7 9.66 13.82 -34.41
CA PHE A 7 10.50 15.01 -34.13
C PHE A 7 10.12 15.73 -32.84
N ILE A 8 8.81 15.86 -32.55
CA ILE A 8 8.31 16.45 -31.30
C ILE A 8 8.59 15.54 -30.10
N ASP A 9 8.52 14.22 -30.29
CA ASP A 9 8.80 13.26 -29.22
C ASP A 9 10.31 13.19 -28.90
N GLU A 10 11.20 13.39 -29.86
CA GLU A 10 12.66 13.53 -29.65
C GLU A 10 13.03 14.78 -28.84
N GLU A 11 12.49 15.95 -29.19
CA GLU A 11 12.83 17.23 -28.52
C GLU A 11 12.31 17.28 -27.05
N ILE A 12 11.27 16.52 -26.71
CA ILE A 12 10.70 16.44 -25.36
C ILE A 12 11.49 15.48 -24.44
N GLU A 13 12.21 14.50 -24.99
CA GLU A 13 13.04 13.54 -24.23
C GLU A 13 14.35 14.17 -23.70
N GLU A 14 14.85 15.25 -24.32
CA GLU A 14 16.08 15.93 -23.89
C GLU A 14 15.95 16.68 -22.53
N GLY A 15 14.71 16.96 -22.10
CA GLY A 15 14.39 17.56 -20.79
C GLY A 15 14.34 16.53 -19.65
N LYS A 16 15.50 15.97 -19.29
CA LYS A 16 15.72 14.90 -18.29
C LYS A 16 15.13 15.21 -16.89
N GLY A 17 13.83 15.01 -16.69
CA GLY A 17 13.24 14.88 -15.34
C GLY A 17 11.76 15.26 -15.18
N ALA A 18 11.17 16.03 -16.09
CA ALA A 18 9.81 16.54 -15.94
C ALA A 18 8.86 16.01 -17.02
N ILE A 19 7.80 15.28 -16.62
CA ILE A 19 6.75 14.83 -17.55
C ILE A 19 6.05 16.07 -18.14
N SER A 20 6.13 16.23 -19.47
CA SER A 20 5.47 17.32 -20.20
C SER A 20 3.96 17.36 -19.94
N ILE A 21 3.34 18.54 -20.08
CA ILE A 21 1.89 18.73 -19.86
C ILE A 21 1.09 17.86 -20.84
N LYS A 22 1.53 17.75 -22.10
CA LYS A 22 0.89 16.90 -23.12
C LYS A 22 0.92 15.42 -22.71
N THR A 23 2.08 14.92 -22.25
CA THR A 23 2.23 13.53 -21.77
C THR A 23 1.36 13.27 -20.53
N ARG A 24 1.22 14.24 -19.64
CA ARG A 24 0.33 14.15 -18.46
C ARG A 24 -1.14 14.01 -18.86
N ILE A 25 -1.59 14.84 -19.81
CA ILE A 25 -2.95 14.78 -20.35
C ILE A 25 -3.19 13.43 -21.06
N GLY A 26 -2.24 12.98 -21.89
CA GLY A 26 -2.31 11.68 -22.55
C GLY A 26 -2.42 10.50 -21.58
N ARG A 27 -1.58 10.48 -20.52
CA ARG A 27 -1.66 9.46 -19.46
C ARG A 27 -2.99 9.50 -18.71
N LYS A 28 -3.53 10.69 -18.42
CA LYS A 28 -4.84 10.88 -17.77
C LYS A 28 -5.96 10.29 -18.64
N LEU A 29 -6.01 10.62 -19.92
CA LEU A 29 -7.03 10.13 -20.85
C LEU A 29 -6.92 8.61 -21.06
N SER A 30 -5.71 8.08 -21.19
CA SER A 30 -5.46 6.63 -21.28
C SER A 30 -5.90 5.89 -20.02
N ALA A 31 -5.64 6.46 -18.83
CA ALA A 31 -6.15 5.92 -17.59
C ALA A 31 -7.68 5.91 -17.58
N ILE A 32 -8.35 7.01 -17.96
CA ILE A 32 -9.82 7.07 -18.02
C ILE A 32 -10.39 6.01 -18.97
N LYS A 33 -9.83 5.89 -20.19
CA LYS A 33 -10.24 4.89 -21.20
C LYS A 33 -10.09 3.45 -20.69
N SER A 34 -9.00 3.16 -19.97
CA SER A 34 -8.75 1.84 -19.37
C SER A 34 -9.45 1.60 -18.02
N SER A 35 -10.21 2.57 -17.51
CA SER A 35 -10.77 2.52 -16.15
C SER A 35 -11.67 1.31 -15.91
N GLY A 36 -12.49 0.91 -16.89
CA GLY A 36 -13.33 -0.29 -16.82
C GLY A 36 -12.50 -1.56 -16.66
N LYS A 37 -11.47 -1.74 -17.49
CA LYS A 37 -10.54 -2.89 -17.42
C LYS A 37 -9.79 -2.91 -16.08
N ARG A 38 -9.32 -1.74 -15.61
CA ARG A 38 -8.65 -1.61 -14.30
C ARG A 38 -9.59 -1.96 -13.14
N LYS A 39 -10.84 -1.50 -13.17
CA LYS A 39 -11.86 -1.84 -12.16
C LYS A 39 -12.15 -3.34 -12.15
N ALA A 40 -12.35 -3.94 -13.33
CA ALA A 40 -12.58 -5.38 -13.47
C ALA A 40 -11.38 -6.20 -12.98
N GLY A 41 -10.16 -5.82 -13.36
CA GLY A 41 -8.91 -6.43 -12.88
C GLY A 41 -8.75 -6.31 -11.36
N ALA A 42 -9.03 -5.13 -10.80
CA ALA A 42 -9.00 -4.92 -9.35
C ALA A 42 -10.04 -5.79 -8.62
N LYS A 43 -11.25 -5.94 -9.17
CA LYS A 43 -12.30 -6.83 -8.62
C LYS A 43 -11.84 -8.29 -8.63
N ARG A 44 -11.27 -8.76 -9.74
CA ARG A 44 -10.72 -10.13 -9.85
C ARG A 44 -9.57 -10.35 -8.87
N PHE A 45 -8.64 -9.40 -8.76
CA PHE A 45 -7.52 -9.49 -7.83
C PHE A 45 -7.96 -9.52 -6.36
N LYS A 46 -8.98 -8.73 -6.00
CA LYS A 46 -9.54 -8.72 -4.63
C LYS A 46 -10.13 -10.07 -4.22
N LYS A 47 -10.68 -10.83 -5.18
CA LYS A 47 -11.24 -12.17 -4.96
C LYS A 47 -10.20 -13.29 -4.90
N ARG A 48 -8.94 -13.02 -5.29
CA ARG A 48 -7.88 -14.03 -5.20
C ARG A 48 -7.54 -14.29 -3.73
N LYS A 49 -7.55 -15.57 -3.35
CA LYS A 49 -7.08 -16.02 -2.02
C LYS A 49 -5.63 -15.58 -1.82
N ALA A 50 -5.32 -15.16 -0.61
CA ALA A 50 -3.98 -14.70 -0.26
C ALA A 50 -3.06 -15.88 0.10
N ASP A 51 -1.84 -15.84 -0.41
CA ASP A 51 -0.80 -16.83 -0.05
C ASP A 51 -0.42 -16.74 1.43
N ALA A 52 0.17 -17.81 1.96
CA ALA A 52 0.61 -17.89 3.36
C ALA A 52 1.53 -16.71 3.76
N LYS A 53 2.46 -16.31 2.88
CA LYS A 53 3.33 -15.14 3.08
C LYS A 53 2.52 -13.85 3.27
N ARG A 54 1.50 -13.62 2.44
CA ARG A 54 0.62 -12.43 2.54
C ARG A 54 -0.20 -12.45 3.83
N ILE A 55 -0.75 -13.60 4.20
CA ILE A 55 -1.50 -13.76 5.46
C ILE A 55 -0.60 -13.44 6.65
N SER A 56 0.64 -13.96 6.66
CA SER A 56 1.64 -13.69 7.69
C SER A 56 1.99 -12.21 7.78
N MET A 57 2.20 -11.52 6.66
CA MET A 57 2.45 -10.07 6.63
C MET A 57 1.25 -9.26 7.16
N ARG A 58 0.03 -9.62 6.78
CA ARG A 58 -1.20 -8.97 7.26
C ARG A 58 -1.39 -9.18 8.76
N ALA A 59 -1.11 -10.38 9.26
CA ALA A 59 -1.13 -10.67 10.70
C ALA A 59 -0.10 -9.82 11.44
N GLY A 60 1.15 -9.73 10.95
CA GLY A 60 2.18 -8.88 11.57
C GLY A 60 1.80 -7.39 11.60
N LYS A 61 1.21 -6.86 10.51
CA LYS A 61 0.72 -5.48 10.48
C LYS A 61 -0.41 -5.25 11.49
N GLN A 62 -1.31 -6.22 11.65
CA GLN A 62 -2.36 -6.15 12.66
C GLN A 62 -1.77 -6.17 14.08
N THR A 63 -0.85 -7.09 14.37
CA THR A 63 -0.17 -7.16 15.67
C THR A 63 0.47 -5.82 16.05
N ARG A 64 1.21 -5.19 15.13
CA ARG A 64 1.81 -3.87 15.38
C ARG A 64 0.77 -2.80 15.67
N LYS A 65 -0.36 -2.79 14.95
CA LYS A 65 -1.46 -1.85 15.22
C LYS A 65 -2.10 -2.08 16.59
N ASP A 66 -2.30 -3.32 16.98
CA ASP A 66 -2.93 -3.68 18.25
C ASP A 66 -2.00 -3.31 19.42
N LEU A 67 -0.70 -3.60 19.30
CA LEU A 67 0.31 -3.19 20.29
C LEU A 67 0.41 -1.66 20.36
N PHE A 68 0.45 -0.97 19.22
CA PHE A 68 0.44 0.49 19.19
C PHE A 68 -0.80 1.04 19.90
N LYS A 69 -1.99 0.48 19.64
CA LYS A 69 -3.25 0.92 20.28
C LYS A 69 -3.20 0.77 21.80
N ARG A 70 -2.61 -0.32 22.31
CA ARG A 70 -2.42 -0.53 23.76
C ARG A 70 -1.56 0.57 24.39
N PHE A 71 -0.42 0.88 23.78
CA PHE A 71 0.44 1.97 24.26
C PHE A 71 -0.16 3.37 24.09
N ALA A 72 -0.97 3.56 23.04
CA ALA A 72 -1.66 4.79 22.76
C ALA A 72 -2.80 5.12 23.74
N LYS A 73 -3.21 4.16 24.59
CA LYS A 73 -4.29 4.30 25.59
C LYS A 73 -5.55 4.97 25.02
N GLY A 74 -5.96 4.58 23.80
CA GLY A 74 -7.16 5.12 23.14
C GLY A 74 -6.98 6.44 22.38
N LYS A 75 -5.82 7.11 22.47
CA LYS A 75 -5.55 8.31 21.67
C LYS A 75 -5.33 7.93 20.19
N PRO A 76 -6.04 8.56 19.23
CA PRO A 76 -5.86 8.25 17.82
C PRO A 76 -4.51 8.78 17.31
N LYS A 77 -3.90 8.08 16.34
CA LYS A 77 -2.62 8.47 15.72
C LYS A 77 -2.63 9.89 15.17
N SER A 78 -3.77 10.39 14.69
CA SER A 78 -3.91 11.76 14.16
C SER A 78 -3.67 12.84 15.21
N LYS A 79 -4.00 12.57 16.49
CA LYS A 79 -3.85 13.51 17.61
C LYS A 79 -2.49 13.43 18.31
N MET A 80 -1.55 12.64 17.79
CA MET A 80 -0.22 12.45 18.38
C MET A 80 0.85 13.23 17.60
N SER A 81 1.78 13.84 18.34
CA SER A 81 2.97 14.45 17.74
C SER A 81 3.88 13.38 17.11
N ALA A 82 4.78 13.81 16.20
CA ALA A 82 5.75 12.90 15.58
C ALA A 82 6.64 12.21 16.62
N ALA A 83 7.10 12.94 17.64
CA ALA A 83 7.89 12.41 18.74
C ALA A 83 7.14 11.33 19.54
N GLN A 84 5.86 11.57 19.85
CA GLN A 84 5.01 10.59 20.54
C GLN A 84 4.84 9.30 19.74
N LYS A 85 4.59 9.42 18.42
CA LYS A 85 4.47 8.27 17.52
C LYS A 85 5.77 7.45 17.51
N ARG A 86 6.91 8.11 17.34
CA ARG A 86 8.23 7.47 17.31
C ARG A 86 8.56 6.76 18.62
N SER A 87 8.25 7.38 19.76
CA SER A 87 8.46 6.77 21.08
C SER A 87 7.63 5.48 21.25
N ILE A 88 6.36 5.51 20.85
CA ILE A 88 5.50 4.31 20.90
C ILE A 88 6.00 3.23 19.94
N GLU A 89 6.41 3.61 18.73
CA GLU A 89 6.92 2.65 17.73
C GLU A 89 8.20 1.96 18.24
N ALA A 90 9.13 2.71 18.85
CA ALA A 90 10.32 2.13 19.48
C ALA A 90 9.96 1.13 20.60
N ARG A 91 8.91 1.39 21.38
CA ARG A 91 8.43 0.43 22.41
C ARG A 91 7.82 -0.82 21.78
N VAL A 92 7.05 -0.66 20.70
CA VAL A 92 6.47 -1.79 19.97
C VAL A 92 7.56 -2.68 19.37
N ASP A 93 8.63 -2.10 18.82
CA ASP A 93 9.73 -2.86 18.23
C ASP A 93 10.54 -3.64 19.26
N LYS A 94 10.62 -3.17 20.51
CA LYS A 94 11.23 -3.93 21.62
C LYS A 94 10.44 -5.18 22.01
N LEU A 95 9.13 -5.24 21.74
CA LEU A 95 8.25 -6.36 22.11
C LEU A 95 8.25 -7.50 21.08
N THR A 96 9.42 -7.91 20.59
CA THR A 96 9.55 -8.89 19.49
C THR A 96 8.91 -10.25 19.82
N SER A 97 9.16 -10.80 21.01
CA SER A 97 8.66 -12.11 21.45
C SER A 97 7.14 -12.12 21.63
N ILE A 98 6.59 -11.09 22.26
CA ILE A 98 5.15 -10.89 22.44
C ILE A 98 4.48 -10.71 21.07
N ALA A 99 5.06 -9.87 20.21
CA ALA A 99 4.56 -9.65 18.85
C ALA A 99 4.56 -10.95 18.03
N ALA A 100 5.59 -11.78 18.14
CA ALA A 100 5.65 -13.07 17.47
C ALA A 100 4.52 -14.01 17.95
N ARG A 101 4.28 -14.10 19.26
CA ARG A 101 3.20 -14.91 19.84
C ARG A 101 1.82 -14.41 19.40
N MET A 102 1.59 -13.09 19.42
CA MET A 102 0.36 -12.49 18.94
C MET A 102 0.15 -12.73 17.43
N LYS A 103 1.20 -12.59 16.63
CA LYS A 103 1.16 -12.86 15.19
C LYS A 103 0.74 -14.30 14.91
N ARG A 104 1.32 -15.29 15.60
CA ARG A 104 0.94 -16.72 15.46
C ARG A 104 -0.55 -16.93 15.72
N ARG A 105 -1.09 -16.32 16.78
CA ARG A 105 -2.53 -16.37 17.12
C ARG A 105 -3.43 -15.68 16.08
N LEU A 106 -2.94 -14.62 15.43
CA LEU A 106 -3.73 -13.88 14.42
C LEU A 106 -3.71 -14.53 13.03
N ILE A 107 -2.77 -15.40 12.70
CA ILE A 107 -2.68 -16.05 11.38
C ILE A 107 -3.98 -16.80 11.04
N PRO A 108 -4.53 -17.70 11.89
CA PRO A 108 -5.79 -18.39 11.62
C PRO A 108 -6.97 -17.44 11.43
N VAL A 109 -7.05 -16.38 12.24
CA VAL A 109 -8.09 -15.36 12.14
C VAL A 109 -8.03 -14.64 10.80
N LYS A 110 -6.83 -14.25 10.35
CA LYS A 110 -6.64 -13.61 9.03
C LYS A 110 -6.91 -14.56 7.88
N ARG A 111 -6.59 -15.86 8.01
CA ARG A 111 -6.94 -16.88 7.02
C ARG A 111 -8.45 -17.05 6.89
N LYS A 112 -9.17 -17.17 8.01
CA LYS A 112 -10.65 -17.25 8.03
C LYS A 112 -11.30 -16.00 7.44
N ALA A 113 -10.76 -14.82 7.76
CA ALA A 113 -11.25 -13.57 7.19
C ALA A 113 -11.01 -13.45 5.67
N ASP A 114 -9.90 -13.99 5.16
CA ASP A 114 -9.61 -14.01 3.73
C ASP A 114 -10.51 -15.00 2.97
N LEU A 115 -10.84 -16.15 3.60
CA LEU A 115 -11.78 -17.12 3.04
C LEU A 115 -13.24 -16.62 2.98
N ARG A 116 -13.62 -15.70 3.86
CA ARG A 116 -14.98 -15.12 3.93
C ARG A 116 -15.22 -13.95 2.96
N ARG A 117 -14.24 -13.57 2.16
CA ARG A 117 -14.33 -12.45 1.20
C ARG A 117 -14.93 -12.86 -0.13
#